data_AF-A0AA37GP70-F1
#
_entry.id   AF-A0AA37GP70-F1
#
_cell.length_a   1.000
_cell.length_b   1.000
_cell.length_c   1.000
_cell.angle_alpha   90.00
_cell.angle_beta   90.00
_cell.angle_gamma   90.00
#
_symmetry.space_group_name_H-M   'P 1'
#
loop_
_entity.id
_entity.type
_entity.pdbx_description
1 polymer ?
#
loop_
_entity_poly.entity_id
_entity_poly.type
_entity_poly.pdbx_seq_one_letter_code
_entity_poly.pdbx_strand_id
1 'polypeptide(L)'
;MPLSARASPAAQRIIREAFDDLQRTIADQDSADFAVMTLDKVIKAAHEIEDQLAAQQQLRNMRRLTPLFNGLQYYSKSIEVACNGTPYMPWIWAPIKIILKIASDYVDAFDKIIGAYARIAEPLARFKIFHETYPKSMELQQTFAIFYSDILKFHKEAYKFVRRSSKWSVPKPVYYD
;
A
#
# COMPACT_ATOMS: atom_id res chain seq x y z
N MET A 1 5.32 -33.22 -14.30
CA MET A 1 5.00 -31.80 -14.00
C MET A 1 4.95 -31.63 -12.49
N PRO A 2 5.60 -30.62 -11.88
CA PRO A 2 5.37 -30.37 -10.47
C PRO A 2 3.96 -29.80 -10.32
N LEU A 3 3.16 -30.39 -9.43
CA LEU A 3 1.85 -29.87 -9.06
C LEU A 3 2.04 -28.42 -8.58
N SER A 4 1.44 -27.47 -9.30
CA SER A 4 1.38 -26.07 -8.87
C SER A 4 0.86 -26.05 -7.43
N ALA A 5 1.52 -25.27 -6.56
CA ALA A 5 1.07 -25.15 -5.18
C ALA A 5 -0.39 -24.69 -5.18
N ARG A 6 -1.28 -25.48 -4.57
CA ARG A 6 -2.70 -25.14 -4.49
C ARG A 6 -2.89 -24.04 -3.46
N ALA A 7 -3.57 -22.96 -3.84
CA ALA A 7 -3.94 -21.90 -2.92
C ALA A 7 -4.91 -22.43 -1.84
N SER A 8 -4.67 -22.05 -0.59
CA SER A 8 -5.56 -22.30 0.54
C SER A 8 -6.89 -21.54 0.32
N PRO A 9 -8.05 -22.23 0.33
CA PRO A 9 -9.35 -21.58 0.16
C PRO A 9 -9.62 -20.50 1.22
N ALA A 10 -9.17 -20.74 2.45
CA ALA A 10 -9.29 -19.77 3.54
C ALA A 10 -8.46 -18.51 3.28
N ALA A 11 -7.23 -18.67 2.77
CA ALA A 11 -6.37 -17.54 2.41
C ALA A 11 -6.99 -16.69 1.29
N GLN A 12 -7.53 -17.34 0.24
CA GLN A 12 -8.21 -16.65 -0.85
C GLN A 12 -9.44 -15.88 -0.38
N ARG A 13 -10.21 -16.43 0.58
CA ARG A 13 -11.35 -15.73 1.17
C ARG A 13 -10.93 -14.47 1.92
N ILE A 14 -9.91 -14.56 2.77
CA ILE A 14 -9.39 -13.41 3.54
C ILE A 14 -8.92 -12.29 2.59
N ILE A 15 -8.16 -12.64 1.55
CA ILE A 15 -7.67 -11.67 0.56
C ILE A 15 -8.83 -10.99 -0.16
N ARG A 16 -9.82 -11.76 -0.61
CA ARG A 16 -11.01 -11.23 -1.30
C ARG A 16 -11.79 -10.27 -0.40
N GLU A 17 -12.06 -10.65 0.84
CA GLU A 17 -12.82 -9.83 1.78
C GLU A 17 -12.09 -8.50 2.07
N ALA A 18 -10.77 -8.54 2.28
CA ALA A 18 -9.98 -7.35 2.50
C ALA A 18 -9.92 -6.44 1.26
N PHE A 19 -9.78 -7.02 0.07
CA PHE A 19 -9.83 -6.31 -1.19
C PHE A 19 -11.18 -5.62 -1.38
N ASP A 20 -12.29 -6.35 -1.22
CA ASP A 20 -13.63 -5.82 -1.41
C ASP A 20 -13.92 -4.67 -0.42
N ASP A 21 -13.43 -4.75 0.81
CA ASP A 21 -13.57 -3.71 1.82
C ASP A 21 -12.80 -2.42 1.46
N LEU A 22 -11.57 -2.56 0.98
CA LEU A 22 -10.77 -1.42 0.55
C LEU A 22 -11.30 -0.81 -0.75
N GLN A 23 -11.70 -1.65 -1.72
CA GLN A 23 -12.25 -1.21 -3.00
C GLN A 23 -13.51 -0.36 -2.81
N ARG A 24 -14.41 -0.75 -1.90
CA ARG A 24 -15.60 0.06 -1.58
C ARG A 24 -15.29 1.39 -0.90
N THR A 25 -14.08 1.54 -0.35
CA THR A 25 -13.68 2.75 0.39
C THR A 25 -12.95 3.77 -0.48
N ILE A 26 -12.10 3.32 -1.40
CA ILE A 26 -11.35 4.20 -2.30
C ILE A 26 -12.26 4.64 -3.44
N ALA A 27 -12.26 5.94 -3.74
CA ALA A 27 -13.06 6.47 -4.86
C ALA A 27 -12.60 5.88 -6.20
N ASP A 28 -13.54 5.57 -7.10
CA ASP A 28 -13.26 4.90 -8.38
C ASP A 28 -12.14 5.59 -9.17
N GLN A 29 -12.17 6.92 -9.23
CA GLN A 29 -11.17 7.77 -9.88
C GLN A 29 -9.75 7.60 -9.34
N ASP A 30 -9.61 7.28 -8.05
CA ASP A 30 -8.32 7.09 -7.40
C ASP A 30 -7.77 5.68 -7.60
N SER A 31 -8.65 4.70 -7.82
CA SER A 31 -8.29 3.29 -8.04
C SER A 31 -8.22 2.87 -9.52
N ALA A 32 -8.55 3.77 -10.44
CA ALA A 32 -8.70 3.45 -11.87
C ALA A 32 -7.46 2.79 -12.50
N ASP A 33 -6.26 3.15 -12.06
CA ASP A 33 -5.00 2.61 -12.57
C ASP A 33 -4.39 1.50 -11.69
N PHE A 34 -5.05 1.11 -10.59
CA PHE A 34 -4.47 0.18 -9.62
C PHE A 34 -4.18 -1.18 -10.22
N ALA A 35 -5.07 -1.71 -11.05
CA ALA A 35 -4.92 -3.05 -11.64
C ALA A 35 -3.66 -3.21 -12.50
N VAL A 36 -3.14 -2.11 -13.07
CA VAL A 36 -1.93 -2.10 -13.92
C VAL A 36 -0.72 -1.46 -13.23
N MET A 37 -0.86 -1.15 -11.94
CA MET A 37 0.20 -0.55 -11.14
C MET A 37 1.20 -1.61 -10.71
N THR A 38 2.48 -1.40 -11.03
CA THR A 38 3.59 -2.22 -10.51
C THR A 38 4.22 -1.52 -9.31
N LEU A 39 4.92 -2.27 -8.47
CA LEU A 39 5.65 -1.69 -7.35
C LEU A 39 6.69 -0.66 -7.82
N ASP A 40 7.39 -0.92 -8.93
CA ASP A 40 8.35 0.03 -9.51
C ASP A 40 7.70 1.37 -9.91
N LYS A 41 6.48 1.33 -10.46
CA LYS A 41 5.71 2.55 -10.77
C LYS A 41 5.35 3.33 -9.49
N VAL A 42 5.07 2.63 -8.39
CA VAL A 42 4.81 3.28 -7.08
C VAL A 42 6.09 3.90 -6.52
N ILE A 43 7.23 3.21 -6.60
CA ILE A 43 8.53 3.73 -6.17
C ILE A 43 8.88 4.99 -6.98
N LYS A 44 8.73 4.93 -8.31
CA LYS A 44 8.96 6.08 -9.18
C LYS A 44 8.06 7.26 -8.81
N ALA A 45 6.77 7.03 -8.60
CA ALA A 45 5.84 8.07 -8.18
C ALA A 45 6.22 8.67 -6.81
N ALA A 46 6.75 7.87 -5.87
CA ALA A 46 7.23 8.38 -4.60
C ALA A 46 8.46 9.30 -4.78
N HIS A 47 9.37 8.99 -5.70
CA HIS A 47 10.48 9.88 -6.05
C HIS A 47 10.01 11.17 -6.72
N GLU A 48 9.04 11.09 -7.64
CA GLU A 48 8.45 12.28 -8.26
C GLU A 48 7.80 13.22 -7.21
N ILE A 49 7.19 12.66 -6.16
CA ILE A 49 6.67 13.45 -5.02
C ILE A 49 7.81 14.06 -4.20
N GLU A 50 8.91 13.33 -3.98
CA GLU A 50 10.10 13.84 -3.29
C GLU A 50 10.70 15.05 -4.02
N ASP A 51 10.82 14.97 -5.35
CA ASP A 51 11.32 16.05 -6.19
C ASP A 51 10.41 17.30 -6.13
N GLN A 52 9.08 17.10 -6.12
CA GLN A 52 8.11 18.19 -5.97
C GLN A 52 8.24 18.90 -4.61
N LEU A 53 8.33 18.12 -3.53
CA LEU A 53 8.54 18.66 -2.18
C LEU A 53 9.89 19.38 -2.08
N ALA A 54 10.93 18.89 -2.77
CA ALA A 54 12.23 19.54 -2.83
C ALA A 54 12.16 20.93 -3.49
N ALA A 55 11.47 21.02 -4.63
CA ALA A 55 11.26 22.28 -5.33
C ALA A 55 10.48 23.31 -4.47
N GLN A 56 9.65 22.83 -3.54
CA GLN A 56 8.88 23.65 -2.60
C GLN A 56 9.62 23.95 -1.28
N GLN A 57 10.88 23.55 -1.13
CA GLN A 57 11.66 23.65 0.12
C GLN A 57 11.02 22.89 1.30
N GLN A 58 10.25 21.84 1.02
CA GLN A 58 9.56 20.99 1.99
C GLN A 58 10.08 19.55 1.94
N LEU A 59 11.38 19.34 1.68
CA LEU A 59 12.00 18.02 1.69
C LEU A 59 11.63 17.21 2.93
N ARG A 60 11.34 15.94 2.73
CA ARG A 60 11.07 14.97 3.79
C ARG A 60 11.94 13.74 3.62
N ASN A 61 12.18 13.03 4.71
CA ASN A 61 13.02 11.83 4.69
C ASN A 61 12.27 10.64 4.06
N MET A 62 12.13 10.65 2.74
CA MET A 62 11.42 9.62 1.96
C MET A 62 12.15 8.27 1.96
N ARG A 63 13.45 8.24 2.29
CA ARG A 63 14.23 7.00 2.48
C ARG A 63 13.63 6.07 3.54
N ARG A 64 12.77 6.60 4.42
CA ARG A 64 11.99 5.81 5.39
C ARG A 64 11.03 4.81 4.74
N LEU A 65 10.69 4.98 3.46
CA LEU A 65 9.83 4.07 2.70
C LEU A 65 10.61 2.92 2.05
N THR A 66 11.95 3.00 1.93
CA THR A 66 12.75 1.96 1.30
C THR A 66 12.55 0.57 1.92
N PRO A 67 12.51 0.41 3.28
CA PRO A 67 12.23 -0.89 3.89
C PRO A 67 10.84 -1.44 3.52
N LEU A 68 9.84 -0.56 3.37
CA LEU A 68 8.48 -0.96 2.98
C LEU A 68 8.49 -1.54 1.56
N PHE A 69 9.07 -0.81 0.60
CA PHE A 69 9.10 -1.26 -0.79
C PHE A 69 9.88 -2.57 -0.96
N ASN A 70 11.04 -2.70 -0.33
CA ASN A 70 11.79 -3.95 -0.32
C ASN A 70 10.97 -5.09 0.29
N GLY A 71 10.30 -4.81 1.41
CA GLY A 71 9.41 -5.76 2.07
C GLY A 71 8.27 -6.24 1.17
N LEU A 72 7.57 -5.32 0.52
CA LEU A 72 6.47 -5.62 -0.41
C LEU A 72 6.93 -6.44 -1.61
N GLN A 73 8.15 -6.22 -2.11
CA GLN A 73 8.74 -7.01 -3.20
C GLN A 73 8.95 -8.48 -2.81
N TYR A 74 9.37 -8.76 -1.58
CA TYR A 74 9.50 -10.14 -1.09
C TYR A 74 8.15 -10.75 -0.72
N TYR A 75 7.29 -9.95 -0.10
CA TYR A 75 5.97 -10.37 0.35
C TYR A 75 5.03 -10.73 -0.81
N SER A 76 5.08 -10.00 -1.92
CA SER A 76 4.27 -10.29 -3.11
C SER A 76 4.47 -11.72 -3.61
N LYS A 77 5.70 -12.23 -3.60
CA LYS A 77 6.02 -13.63 -3.95
C LYS A 77 5.31 -14.63 -3.02
N SER A 78 5.18 -14.27 -1.75
CA SER A 78 4.57 -15.13 -0.72
C SER A 78 3.05 -15.30 -0.88
N ILE A 79 2.39 -14.33 -1.50
CA ILE A 79 0.94 -14.35 -1.75
C ILE A 79 0.58 -14.59 -3.23
N GLU A 80 1.57 -14.75 -4.10
CA GLU A 80 1.39 -14.90 -5.55
C GLU A 80 0.37 -15.99 -5.89
N VAL A 81 0.53 -17.17 -5.27
CA VAL A 81 -0.37 -18.31 -5.47
C VAL A 81 -1.81 -18.00 -5.06
N ALA A 82 -2.01 -17.24 -3.98
CA ALA A 82 -3.33 -16.89 -3.47
C ALA A 82 -4.02 -15.78 -4.30
N CYS A 83 -3.23 -14.90 -4.91
CA CYS A 83 -3.70 -13.81 -5.77
C CYS A 83 -3.76 -14.19 -7.26
N ASN A 84 -3.25 -15.35 -7.67
CA ASN A 84 -3.17 -15.72 -9.09
C ASN A 84 -4.55 -15.69 -9.76
N GLY A 85 -4.62 -15.09 -10.96
CA GLY A 85 -5.86 -14.91 -11.70
C GLY A 85 -6.83 -13.86 -11.14
N THR A 86 -6.39 -13.01 -10.21
CA THR A 86 -7.21 -11.97 -9.58
C THR A 86 -6.52 -10.60 -9.63
N PRO A 87 -7.26 -9.48 -9.52
CA PRO A 87 -6.67 -8.14 -9.47
C PRO A 87 -6.17 -7.74 -8.07
N TYR A 88 -5.99 -8.68 -7.15
CA TYR A 88 -5.76 -8.38 -5.72
C TYR A 88 -4.32 -7.96 -5.41
N MET A 89 -3.34 -8.44 -6.17
CA MET A 89 -1.92 -8.20 -5.89
C MET A 89 -1.56 -6.71 -5.85
N PRO A 90 -1.95 -5.86 -6.83
CA PRO A 90 -1.56 -4.45 -6.82
C PRO A 90 -2.04 -3.64 -5.63
N TRP A 91 -3.08 -4.10 -4.91
CA TRP A 91 -3.71 -3.36 -3.82
C TRP A 91 -2.84 -3.28 -2.56
N ILE A 92 -1.75 -4.04 -2.48
CA ILE A 92 -0.77 -3.90 -1.37
C ILE A 92 0.22 -2.74 -1.57
N TRP A 93 0.29 -2.15 -2.78
CA TRP A 93 1.22 -1.06 -3.08
C TRP A 93 0.57 0.13 -3.79
N ALA A 94 -0.41 -0.08 -4.67
CA ALA A 94 -1.01 0.99 -5.45
C ALA A 94 -1.63 2.11 -4.59
N PRO A 95 -2.30 1.81 -3.45
CA PRO A 95 -2.81 2.86 -2.55
C PRO A 95 -1.73 3.79 -1.99
N ILE A 96 -0.48 3.33 -1.87
CA ILE A 96 0.62 4.15 -1.35
C ILE A 96 0.80 5.41 -2.21
N LYS A 97 0.76 5.27 -3.55
CA LYS A 97 0.89 6.37 -4.50
C LYS A 97 -0.14 7.47 -4.22
N ILE A 98 -1.43 7.12 -4.17
CA ILE A 98 -2.49 8.12 -4.01
C ILE A 98 -2.48 8.73 -2.60
N ILE A 99 -2.20 7.92 -1.57
CA ILE A 99 -2.11 8.40 -0.19
C ILE A 99 -0.97 9.42 -0.05
N LEU A 100 0.21 9.14 -0.61
CA LEU A 100 1.33 10.07 -0.61
C LEU A 100 1.02 11.34 -1.40
N LYS A 101 0.39 11.20 -2.58
CA LYS A 101 0.00 12.34 -3.42
C LYS A 101 -0.99 13.28 -2.72
N ILE A 102 -1.98 12.75 -2.01
CA ILE A 102 -2.94 13.60 -1.27
C ILE A 102 -2.25 14.21 -0.04
N ALA A 103 -1.39 13.44 0.63
CA ALA A 103 -0.70 13.90 1.82
C ALA A 103 0.37 14.96 1.53
N SER A 104 0.97 15.01 0.35
CA SER A 104 2.05 15.96 0.01
C SER A 104 1.60 17.41 0.07
N ASP A 105 0.31 17.68 -0.05
CA ASP A 105 -0.26 19.02 0.12
C ASP A 105 -0.22 19.49 1.59
N TYR A 106 0.01 18.57 2.53
CA TYR A 106 -0.01 18.81 3.98
C TYR A 106 1.14 18.09 4.67
N VAL A 107 2.25 18.81 4.81
CA VAL A 107 3.48 18.39 5.50
C VAL A 107 3.27 17.48 6.72
N ASP A 108 2.43 17.88 7.68
CA ASP A 108 2.24 17.12 8.92
C ASP A 108 1.53 15.78 8.69
N ALA A 109 0.58 15.77 7.75
CA ALA A 109 -0.10 14.54 7.34
C ALA A 109 0.89 13.62 6.61
N PHE A 110 1.73 14.18 5.74
CA PHE A 110 2.76 13.47 5.00
C PHE A 110 3.76 12.78 5.93
N ASP A 111 4.29 13.49 6.93
CA ASP A 111 5.24 12.95 7.89
C ASP A 111 4.66 11.81 8.74
N LYS A 112 3.38 11.96 9.15
CA LYS A 112 2.64 10.91 9.87
C LYS A 112 2.44 9.67 8.99
N ILE A 113 2.08 9.85 7.72
CA ILE A 113 1.88 8.76 6.77
C ILE A 113 3.20 8.01 6.53
N ILE A 114 4.30 8.70 6.25
CA ILE A 114 5.61 8.08 6.08
C ILE A 114 6.02 7.31 7.32
N GLY A 115 5.84 7.90 8.50
CA GLY A 115 6.17 7.23 9.76
C GLY A 115 5.33 5.99 10.02
N ALA A 116 4.06 6.01 9.66
CA ALA A 116 3.19 4.86 9.80
C ALA A 116 3.56 3.75 8.80
N TYR A 117 3.85 4.09 7.54
CA TYR A 117 4.34 3.14 6.54
C TYR A 117 5.67 2.49 6.91
N ALA A 118 6.59 3.25 7.50
CA ALA A 118 7.86 2.72 8.00
C ALA A 118 7.67 1.65 9.08
N ARG A 119 6.62 1.75 9.92
CA ARG A 119 6.29 0.73 10.92
C ARG A 119 5.72 -0.56 10.31
N ILE A 120 4.97 -0.47 9.22
CA ILE A 120 4.48 -1.65 8.48
C ILE A 120 5.62 -2.44 7.85
N ALA A 121 6.72 -1.76 7.51
CA ALA A 121 7.91 -2.40 6.97
C ALA A 121 8.65 -3.31 7.96
N GLU A 122 8.51 -3.07 9.27
CA GLU A 122 9.24 -3.82 10.30
C GLU A 122 8.92 -5.34 10.29
N PRO A 123 7.64 -5.78 10.32
CA PRO A 123 7.32 -7.20 10.20
C PRO A 123 7.69 -7.77 8.82
N LEU A 124 7.59 -6.97 7.75
CA LEU A 124 7.90 -7.39 6.36
C LEU A 124 9.34 -7.89 6.19
N ALA A 125 10.31 -7.34 6.95
CA ALA A 125 11.70 -7.76 6.88
C ALA A 125 11.91 -9.25 7.18
N ARG A 126 11.04 -9.85 8.00
CA ARG A 126 11.11 -11.27 8.38
C ARG A 126 10.57 -12.20 7.28
N PHE A 127 9.71 -11.71 6.38
CA PHE A 127 9.09 -12.51 5.32
C PHE A 127 10.09 -12.98 4.26
N LYS A 128 11.19 -12.26 4.05
CA LYS A 128 12.29 -12.70 3.19
C LYS A 128 12.77 -14.11 3.56
N ILE A 129 12.81 -14.41 4.87
CA ILE A 129 13.29 -15.69 5.40
C ILE A 129 12.22 -16.78 5.27
N PHE A 130 10.96 -16.47 5.58
CA PHE A 130 9.88 -17.48 5.64
C PHE A 130 9.50 -18.08 4.27
N HIS A 131 9.55 -17.30 3.19
CA HIS A 131 9.19 -17.78 1.85
C HIS A 131 10.16 -18.86 1.35
N GLU A 132 11.45 -18.73 1.65
CA GLU A 132 12.49 -19.64 1.17
C GLU A 132 12.40 -21.02 1.84
N THR A 133 11.85 -21.09 3.06
CA THR A 133 11.89 -22.33 3.85
C THR A 133 10.62 -23.20 3.68
N TYR A 134 9.43 -22.62 3.44
CA TYR A 134 8.16 -23.40 3.47
C TYR A 134 7.12 -23.00 2.39
N PRO A 135 7.44 -23.14 1.08
CA PRO A 135 6.57 -22.65 -0.01
C PRO A 135 5.21 -23.36 -0.15
N LYS A 136 4.98 -24.48 0.55
CA LYS A 136 3.77 -25.31 0.44
C LYS A 136 2.90 -25.37 1.70
N SER A 137 3.25 -24.64 2.77
CA SER A 137 2.46 -24.68 4.01
C SER A 137 1.15 -23.90 3.87
N MET A 138 0.01 -24.58 4.07
CA MET A 138 -1.32 -23.96 4.03
C MET A 138 -1.57 -23.00 5.20
N GLU A 139 -1.03 -23.30 6.38
CA GLU A 139 -1.10 -22.45 7.59
C GLU A 139 -0.33 -21.16 7.37
N LEU A 140 0.83 -21.26 6.70
CA LEU A 140 1.64 -20.10 6.35
C LEU A 140 0.93 -19.23 5.31
N GLN A 141 0.25 -19.82 4.32
CA GLN A 141 -0.57 -19.07 3.36
C GLN A 141 -1.72 -18.30 4.04
N GLN A 142 -2.37 -18.87 5.06
CA GLN A 142 -3.39 -18.16 5.83
C GLN A 142 -2.79 -16.99 6.62
N THR A 143 -1.63 -17.20 7.24
CA THR A 143 -0.91 -16.15 7.97
C THR A 143 -0.54 -14.98 7.05
N PHE A 144 -0.08 -15.30 5.83
CA PHE A 144 0.20 -14.30 4.81
C PHE A 144 -1.07 -13.56 4.38
N ALA A 145 -2.19 -14.26 4.19
CA ALA A 145 -3.45 -13.60 3.88
C ALA A 145 -3.96 -12.68 5.00
N ILE A 146 -3.74 -13.03 6.28
CA ILE A 146 -4.05 -12.13 7.41
C ILE A 146 -3.21 -10.85 7.30
N PHE A 147 -1.91 -10.99 7.03
CA PHE A 147 -1.03 -9.84 6.86
C PHE A 147 -1.43 -8.96 5.65
N TYR A 148 -1.92 -9.56 4.56
CA TYR A 148 -2.53 -8.83 3.44
C TYR A 148 -3.69 -7.97 3.92
N SER A 149 -4.59 -8.57 4.70
CA SER A 149 -5.74 -7.86 5.28
C SER A 149 -5.30 -6.68 6.16
N ASP A 150 -4.25 -6.84 6.95
CA ASP A 150 -3.74 -5.77 7.82
C ASP A 150 -3.14 -4.60 7.01
N ILE A 151 -2.40 -4.88 5.93
CA ILE A 151 -1.91 -3.85 5.00
C ILE A 151 -3.08 -3.08 4.38
N LEU A 152 -4.11 -3.77 3.90
CA LEU A 152 -5.25 -3.14 3.25
C LEU A 152 -6.10 -2.33 4.23
N LYS A 153 -6.27 -2.84 5.46
CA LYS A 153 -6.92 -2.10 6.55
C LYS A 153 -6.14 -0.82 6.87
N PHE A 154 -4.81 -0.87 6.87
CA PHE A 154 -4.02 0.33 7.03
C PHE A 154 -4.23 1.32 5.86
N HIS A 155 -4.15 0.86 4.60
CA HIS A 155 -4.40 1.72 3.44
C HIS A 155 -5.77 2.39 3.53
N LYS A 156 -6.80 1.66 3.97
CA LYS A 156 -8.15 2.17 4.18
C LYS A 156 -8.15 3.36 5.14
N GLU A 157 -7.54 3.21 6.31
CA GLU A 157 -7.52 4.26 7.33
C GLU A 157 -6.60 5.43 6.96
N ALA A 158 -5.46 5.15 6.32
CA ALA A 158 -4.56 6.17 5.78
C ALA A 158 -5.25 7.01 4.69
N TYR A 159 -5.97 6.37 3.77
CA TYR A 159 -6.74 7.04 2.73
C TYR A 159 -7.83 7.95 3.31
N LYS A 160 -8.62 7.45 4.26
CA LYS A 160 -9.62 8.26 4.98
C LYS A 160 -8.97 9.44 5.71
N PHE A 161 -7.82 9.23 6.35
CA PHE A 161 -7.09 10.27 7.06
C PHE A 161 -6.69 11.41 6.13
N VAL A 162 -6.00 11.11 5.02
CA VAL A 162 -5.52 12.16 4.09
C VAL A 162 -6.66 12.90 3.39
N ARG A 163 -7.76 12.20 3.06
CA ARG A 163 -8.97 12.80 2.47
C ARG A 163 -9.81 13.63 3.45
N ARG A 164 -9.68 13.38 4.77
CA ARG A 164 -10.27 14.27 5.79
C ARG A 164 -9.42 15.50 5.98
N SER A 165 -8.10 15.35 6.06
CA SER A 165 -7.15 16.47 6.18
C SER A 165 -7.25 17.45 5.01
N SER A 166 -7.49 16.96 3.79
CA SER A 166 -7.68 17.81 2.60
C SER A 166 -8.95 18.67 2.63
N LYS A 167 -9.91 18.38 3.53
CA LYS A 167 -11.15 19.19 3.69
C LYS A 167 -10.98 20.36 4.66
N TRP A 168 -9.83 20.51 5.31
CA TRP A 168 -9.55 21.62 6.23
C TRP A 168 -8.92 22.84 5.54
N SER A 169 -9.03 22.98 4.21
CA SER A 169 -8.64 24.21 3.55
C SER A 169 -9.55 25.36 4.02
N VAL A 170 -8.93 26.33 4.68
CA VAL A 170 -9.54 27.58 5.14
C VAL A 170 -10.22 28.26 3.94
N PRO A 171 -11.43 28.84 4.08
CA PRO A 171 -12.07 29.57 2.99
C PRO A 171 -11.12 30.65 2.48
N LYS A 172 -10.89 30.71 1.15
CA LYS A 172 -10.16 31.83 0.56
C LYS A 172 -10.87 33.13 0.96
N PRO A 173 -10.15 34.18 1.39
CA PRO A 173 -10.78 35.45 1.69
C PRO A 173 -11.47 35.96 0.43
N VAL A 174 -12.78 36.19 0.54
CA VAL A 174 -13.55 36.90 -0.48
C VAL A 174 -13.14 38.35 -0.36
N TYR A 175 -12.26 38.79 -1.26
CA TYR A 175 -12.06 40.23 -1.46
C TYR A 175 -13.32 40.74 -2.16
N TYR A 176 -14.04 41.64 -1.49
CA TYR A 176 -15.08 42.43 -2.12
C TYR A 176 -14.40 43.59 -2.84
N ASP A 177 -14.65 43.69 -4.14
CA ASP A 177 -14.37 44.89 -4.96
C ASP A 177 -15.39 46.01 -4.66
#